data_AF-A0A9W7L4I2-F1
#
_entry.id   AF-A0A9W7L4I2-F1
#
_cell.length_a   1.000
_cell.length_b   1.000
_cell.length_c   1.000
_cell.angle_alpha   90.00
_cell.angle_beta   90.00
_cell.angle_gamma   90.00
#
_symmetry.space_group_name_H-M   'P 1'
#
loop_
_entity.id
_entity.type
_entity.pdbx_description
1 polymer ?
#
loop_
_entity_poly.entity_id
_entity_poly.type
_entity_poly.pdbx_seq_one_letter_code
_entity_poly.pdbx_strand_id
1 'polypeptide(L)'
;MPHFFRTLAVLLLASAAPMVAADDKDTNFIISPQVREGNPSKLMVFIPGGNVPNEDYNKTVIAVQEEVDDTVNMYVAMLGFSSRKCIKVCPTSGACFLLHNQVKDAVEMAREAGFDGSDEDIVIASHSLGGTCANYLVQGYPEEQMYQNGAIFYGSYVDEQGQFGLENYPAPFAMIGAELDGGLARPGKMANWLFDFNKVSADIGISKAVEKSAVLILPSIDHSNFCPGFQVPGDIFPSEVDEETATKEISQTTAAWLRFSLFKNPSKKDINLLKKMIAFTNDLLAPYFEALNYEVMNPAMHYLGEGGSYSPLCEDAQMILAGFDEDDSSRVRIGRDCDLEGFEDSRSCAYLNITDDFEHSRSQYELIEEEGVLNVNVSGHANYYRDFLNTGSFTCASEVGCKMLSGKRIASELGMEYDAPTSRGTCKDVNAHSIQVALDLLNGSRSLVRYSKYGKKICLGDDFDAILSAGPAWIKESLEIKELDECLSVKSVKIDTELDSRLFPGVHYCKLLSPARVIDWIMTDSLKEAVLRRE
;
A
#
# COMPACT_ATOMS: atom_id res chain seq x y z
N MET A 1 -21.28 -10.34 -24.92
CA MET A 1 -22.67 -9.85 -24.68
C MET A 1 -22.57 -8.61 -23.80
N PRO A 2 -23.38 -7.56 -24.04
CA PRO A 2 -22.99 -6.18 -23.76
C PRO A 2 -23.34 -5.74 -22.33
N HIS A 3 -22.35 -5.31 -21.57
CA HIS A 3 -22.57 -4.48 -20.38
C HIS A 3 -22.07 -3.06 -20.66
N PHE A 4 -22.98 -2.30 -21.28
CA PHE A 4 -23.00 -0.85 -21.30
C PHE A 4 -23.74 -0.35 -20.04
N PHE A 5 -23.28 0.77 -19.47
CA PHE A 5 -23.84 1.50 -18.32
C PHE A 5 -23.75 0.83 -16.94
N ARG A 6 -22.58 0.97 -16.30
CA ARG A 6 -22.54 1.30 -14.87
C ARG A 6 -22.05 2.72 -14.71
N THR A 7 -22.99 3.58 -14.37
CA THR A 7 -22.81 4.98 -14.01
C THR A 7 -21.72 5.11 -12.95
N LEU A 8 -20.69 5.88 -13.28
CA LEU A 8 -19.60 6.26 -12.40
C LEU A 8 -20.18 7.11 -11.26
N ALA A 9 -20.55 6.49 -10.14
CA ALA A 9 -20.80 7.20 -8.90
C ALA A 9 -19.44 7.58 -8.31
N VAL A 10 -18.87 8.68 -8.79
CA VAL A 10 -17.82 9.40 -8.07
C VAL A 10 -18.42 9.75 -6.71
N LEU A 11 -18.00 9.06 -5.65
CA LEU A 11 -18.25 9.50 -4.29
C LEU A 11 -17.42 10.78 -4.08
N LEU A 12 -17.96 11.89 -4.57
CA LEU A 12 -17.75 13.19 -3.96
C LEU A 12 -18.40 13.09 -2.58
N LEU A 13 -17.60 12.73 -1.58
CA LEU A 13 -17.82 13.19 -0.21
C LEU A 13 -17.61 14.71 -0.22
N ALA A 14 -18.54 15.42 -0.86
CA ALA A 14 -18.74 16.83 -0.66
C ALA A 14 -19.47 16.94 0.69
N SER A 15 -18.69 16.98 1.77
CA SER A 15 -19.17 17.62 2.98
C SER A 15 -19.60 19.03 2.57
N ALA A 16 -20.90 19.31 2.70
CA ALA A 16 -21.46 20.63 2.42
C ALA A 16 -21.01 21.62 3.51
N ALA A 17 -19.71 21.89 3.59
CA ALA A 17 -19.22 23.06 4.26
C ALA A 17 -19.60 24.29 3.42
N PRO A 18 -20.07 25.38 4.02
CA PRO A 18 -20.36 26.60 3.28
C PRO A 18 -19.10 27.04 2.53
N MET A 19 -19.21 27.17 1.21
CA MET A 19 -18.18 27.79 0.37
C MET A 19 -18.04 29.26 0.79
N VAL A 20 -17.21 29.51 1.79
CA VAL A 20 -16.60 30.81 1.96
C VAL A 20 -15.72 30.98 0.74
N ALA A 21 -16.01 31.97 -0.10
CA ALA A 21 -15.13 32.37 -1.19
C ALA A 21 -13.86 32.97 -0.58
N ALA A 22 -12.98 32.11 -0.06
CA ALA A 22 -11.59 32.46 0.20
C ALA A 22 -10.98 32.86 -1.15
N ASP A 23 -10.09 33.84 -1.14
CA ASP A 23 -9.38 34.33 -2.32
C ASP A 23 -8.45 33.21 -2.82
N ASP A 24 -9.02 32.28 -3.61
CA ASP A 24 -8.57 30.89 -3.80
C ASP A 24 -7.46 30.75 -4.86
N LYS A 25 -6.58 31.75 -4.94
CA LYS A 25 -5.47 31.81 -5.90
C LYS A 25 -4.14 31.84 -5.17
N ASP A 26 -3.56 30.66 -4.99
CA ASP A 26 -2.13 30.57 -4.70
C ASP A 26 -1.36 31.00 -5.96
N THR A 27 -0.40 31.91 -5.79
CA THR A 27 0.51 32.35 -6.85
C THR A 27 1.87 31.67 -6.71
N ASN A 28 2.61 31.57 -7.80
CA ASN A 28 4.02 31.20 -7.72
C ASN A 28 4.78 32.18 -6.81
N PHE A 29 5.74 31.68 -6.05
CA PHE A 29 6.72 32.52 -5.38
C PHE A 29 8.08 31.83 -5.27
N ILE A 30 9.11 32.64 -5.05
CA ILE A 30 10.50 32.20 -4.96
C ILE A 30 11.01 32.41 -3.54
N ILE A 31 11.69 31.40 -3.00
CA ILE A 31 12.50 31.50 -1.78
C ILE A 31 13.96 31.47 -2.21
N SER A 32 14.64 32.62 -2.08
CA SER A 32 16.05 32.76 -2.41
C SER A 32 16.96 32.18 -1.31
N PRO A 33 18.11 31.59 -1.66
CA PRO A 33 19.09 31.11 -0.68
C PRO A 33 19.91 32.26 -0.08
N GLN A 34 20.60 31.95 1.01
CA GLN A 34 21.77 32.72 1.42
C GLN A 34 22.90 32.42 0.42
N VAL A 35 23.11 33.31 -0.55
CA VAL A 35 24.10 33.11 -1.61
C VAL A 35 25.51 33.04 -1.03
N ARG A 36 26.19 31.92 -1.26
CA ARG A 36 27.60 31.71 -0.91
C ARG A 36 28.44 31.69 -2.19
N GLU A 37 29.52 32.48 -2.19
CA GLU A 37 30.44 32.55 -3.31
C GLU A 37 31.08 31.18 -3.58
N GLY A 38 31.04 30.73 -4.84
CA GLY A 38 31.61 29.46 -5.28
C GLY A 38 30.66 28.25 -5.21
N ASN A 39 29.52 28.36 -4.52
CA ASN A 39 28.52 27.30 -4.52
C ASN A 39 27.73 27.31 -5.86
N PRO A 40 27.50 26.15 -6.50
CA PRO A 40 26.67 26.08 -7.70
C PRO A 40 25.21 26.41 -7.36
N SER A 41 24.53 27.09 -8.27
CA SER A 41 23.10 27.36 -8.15
C SER A 41 22.27 26.15 -8.54
N LYS A 42 21.29 25.81 -7.70
CA LYS A 42 20.31 24.75 -7.95
C LYS A 42 18.91 25.29 -7.77
N LEU A 43 17.93 24.68 -8.43
CA LEU A 43 16.53 25.07 -8.29
C LEU A 43 15.68 23.85 -7.93
N MET A 44 14.95 23.95 -6.82
CA MET A 44 13.86 23.04 -6.48
C MET A 44 12.53 23.64 -6.92
N VAL A 45 11.87 23.03 -7.90
CA VAL A 45 10.48 23.38 -8.24
C VAL A 45 9.56 22.51 -7.40
N PHE A 46 8.78 23.12 -6.51
CA PHE A 46 7.93 22.41 -5.56
C PHE A 46 6.46 22.43 -5.99
N ILE A 47 5.87 21.25 -6.13
CA ILE A 47 4.45 21.05 -6.49
C ILE A 47 3.65 20.70 -5.22
N PRO A 48 2.85 21.64 -4.68
CA PRO A 48 2.09 21.43 -3.44
C PRO A 48 1.02 20.34 -3.57
N GLY A 49 0.61 19.83 -2.41
CA GLY A 49 -0.51 18.89 -2.28
C GLY A 49 -1.86 19.57 -2.55
N GLY A 50 -2.89 18.74 -2.76
CA GLY A 50 -4.23 19.24 -3.06
C GLY A 50 -4.86 19.97 -1.88
N ASN A 51 -5.38 21.18 -2.11
CA ASN A 51 -5.99 22.06 -1.11
C ASN A 51 -5.06 22.55 0.02
N VAL A 52 -3.75 22.30 -0.05
CA VAL A 52 -2.78 22.80 0.92
C VAL A 52 -2.28 24.18 0.49
N PRO A 53 -2.40 25.23 1.33
CA PRO A 53 -1.81 26.54 1.05
C PRO A 53 -0.30 26.45 0.84
N ASN A 54 0.22 27.22 -0.12
CA ASN A 54 1.66 27.21 -0.42
C ASN A 54 2.53 27.62 0.77
N GLU A 55 2.05 28.54 1.62
CA GLU A 55 2.78 29.04 2.79
C GLU A 55 3.07 27.96 3.85
N ASP A 56 2.25 26.92 3.93
CA ASP A 56 2.41 25.81 4.89
C ASP A 56 3.60 24.90 4.54
N TYR A 57 4.18 25.07 3.34
CA TYR A 57 5.42 24.38 2.95
C TYR A 57 6.68 25.15 3.30
N ASN A 58 6.59 26.45 3.64
CA ASN A 58 7.77 27.31 3.82
C ASN A 58 8.76 26.74 4.83
N LYS A 59 8.27 26.25 5.98
CA LYS A 59 9.14 25.68 7.02
C LYS A 59 9.93 24.47 6.51
N THR A 60 9.26 23.55 5.82
CA THR A 60 9.88 22.35 5.26
C THR A 60 10.95 22.70 4.23
N VAL A 61 10.62 23.54 3.25
CA VAL A 61 11.55 23.83 2.15
C VAL A 61 12.72 24.72 2.58
N ILE A 62 12.51 25.65 3.53
CA ILE A 62 13.59 26.45 4.12
C ILE A 62 14.52 25.55 4.92
N ALA A 63 13.99 24.62 5.73
CA ALA A 63 14.83 23.69 6.48
C ALA A 63 15.67 22.80 5.55
N VAL A 64 15.12 22.34 4.42
CA VAL A 64 15.87 21.60 3.39
C VAL A 64 16.95 22.48 2.77
N GLN A 65 16.65 23.74 2.48
CA GLN A 65 17.59 24.73 1.94
C GLN A 65 18.77 24.99 2.89
N GLU A 66 18.49 25.18 4.17
CA GLU A 66 19.50 25.34 5.22
C GLU A 66 20.38 24.10 5.34
N GLU A 67 19.80 22.90 5.28
CA GLU A 67 20.55 21.64 5.38
C GLU A 67 21.46 21.37 4.18
N VAL A 68 21.39 22.13 3.06
CA VAL A 68 22.31 22.01 1.91
C VAL A 68 23.10 23.29 1.60
N ASP A 69 23.00 24.31 2.45
CA ASP A 69 23.52 25.66 2.20
C ASP A 69 25.04 25.74 2.08
N ASP A 70 25.74 24.74 2.62
CA ASP A 70 27.19 24.58 2.56
C ASP A 70 27.66 24.01 1.22
N THR A 71 26.73 23.43 0.44
CA THR A 71 27.02 22.68 -0.78
C THR A 71 26.52 23.41 -2.03
N VAL A 72 25.34 24.02 -1.97
CA VAL A 72 24.69 24.64 -3.14
C VAL A 72 23.94 25.92 -2.75
N ASN A 73 23.76 26.82 -3.71
CA ASN A 73 22.82 27.93 -3.61
C ASN A 73 21.46 27.46 -4.13
N MET A 74 20.66 26.79 -3.28
CA MET A 74 19.38 26.22 -3.70
C MET A 74 18.26 27.25 -3.65
N TYR A 75 17.73 27.64 -4.81
CA TYR A 75 16.47 28.36 -4.93
C TYR A 75 15.30 27.37 -4.79
N VAL A 76 14.17 27.85 -4.27
CA VAL A 76 12.91 27.09 -4.27
C VAL A 76 11.86 27.90 -5.00
N ALA A 77 11.26 27.33 -6.04
CA ALA A 77 10.10 27.90 -6.73
C ALA A 77 8.85 27.10 -6.34
N MET A 78 7.98 27.71 -5.53
CA MET A 78 6.72 27.10 -5.10
C MET A 78 5.64 27.37 -6.14
N LEU A 79 4.99 26.34 -6.67
CA LEU A 79 3.96 26.50 -7.69
C LEU A 79 2.62 26.91 -7.10
N GLY A 80 1.98 27.92 -7.69
CA GLY A 80 0.59 28.28 -7.42
C GLY A 80 -0.38 27.58 -8.36
N PHE A 81 -1.49 27.07 -7.82
CA PHE A 81 -2.58 26.49 -8.60
C PHE A 81 -3.91 27.18 -8.30
N SER A 82 -4.71 27.42 -9.34
CA SER A 82 -6.08 27.85 -9.15
C SER A 82 -6.87 26.77 -8.40
N SER A 83 -7.56 27.17 -7.33
CA SER A 83 -8.32 26.25 -6.48
C SER A 83 -7.48 25.11 -5.87
N ARG A 84 -6.15 25.29 -5.79
CA ARG A 84 -5.20 24.36 -5.15
C ARG A 84 -5.31 22.92 -5.66
N LYS A 85 -5.63 22.75 -6.94
CA LYS A 85 -5.80 21.44 -7.58
C LYS A 85 -4.97 21.40 -8.85
N CYS A 86 -3.92 20.60 -8.84
CA CYS A 86 -3.18 20.28 -10.05
C CYS A 86 -3.99 19.33 -10.96
N ILE A 87 -3.63 19.30 -12.25
CA ILE A 87 -4.31 18.48 -13.26
C ILE A 87 -3.98 17.00 -13.00
N LYS A 88 -5.00 16.23 -12.57
CA LYS A 88 -4.87 14.82 -12.19
C LYS A 88 -4.75 13.84 -13.36
N VAL A 89 -4.74 14.30 -14.61
CA VAL A 89 -4.67 13.42 -15.78
C VAL A 89 -3.88 14.11 -16.86
N CYS A 90 -2.65 13.66 -17.09
CA CYS A 90 -1.85 14.09 -18.24
C CYS A 90 -1.16 12.94 -18.97
N PRO A 91 -1.89 12.10 -19.71
CA PRO A 91 -1.28 11.02 -20.48
C PRO A 91 -0.47 11.53 -21.68
N THR A 92 -0.57 12.81 -22.02
CA THR A 92 0.09 13.42 -23.18
C THR A 92 0.58 14.82 -22.85
N SER A 93 1.60 15.30 -23.57
CA SER A 93 2.07 16.69 -23.51
C SER A 93 0.92 17.69 -23.68
N GLY A 94 0.00 17.44 -24.61
CA GLY A 94 -1.17 18.28 -24.84
C GLY A 94 -2.13 18.36 -23.65
N ALA A 95 -2.18 17.35 -22.78
CA ALA A 95 -2.99 17.38 -21.56
C ALA A 95 -2.27 18.08 -20.38
N CYS A 96 -0.93 18.04 -20.34
CA CYS A 96 -0.15 18.64 -19.26
C CYS A 96 0.39 20.05 -19.55
N PHE A 97 0.08 20.65 -20.71
CA PHE A 97 0.65 21.94 -21.10
C PHE A 97 0.45 23.06 -20.07
N LEU A 98 -0.69 23.09 -19.37
CA LEU A 98 -0.94 24.11 -18.35
C LEU A 98 0.00 23.95 -17.14
N LEU A 99 0.16 22.72 -16.66
CA LEU A 99 1.05 22.42 -15.54
C LEU A 99 2.52 22.63 -15.94
N HIS A 100 2.89 22.24 -17.16
CA HIS A 100 4.22 22.47 -17.71
C HIS A 100 4.54 23.97 -17.88
N ASN A 101 3.60 24.76 -18.39
CA ASN A 101 3.76 26.21 -18.48
C ASN A 101 3.91 26.84 -17.08
N GLN A 102 3.15 26.37 -16.08
CA GLN A 102 3.29 26.85 -14.71
C GLN A 102 4.69 26.60 -14.15
N VAL A 103 5.29 25.43 -14.46
CA VAL A 103 6.69 25.13 -14.12
C VAL A 103 7.64 26.08 -14.85
N LYS A 104 7.46 26.30 -16.16
CA LYS A 104 8.31 27.21 -16.95
C LYS A 104 8.26 28.64 -16.40
N ASP A 105 7.06 29.13 -16.06
CA ASP A 105 6.87 30.46 -15.47
C ASP A 105 7.59 30.57 -14.11
N ALA A 106 7.51 29.52 -13.27
CA ALA A 106 8.19 29.49 -11.98
C ALA A 106 9.72 29.43 -12.10
N VAL A 107 10.23 28.71 -13.10
CA VAL A 107 11.68 28.68 -13.42
C VAL A 107 12.15 30.06 -13.88
N GLU A 108 11.37 30.75 -14.72
CA GLU A 108 11.73 32.11 -15.16
C GLU A 108 11.71 33.10 -13.99
N MET A 109 10.71 33.02 -13.10
CA MET A 109 10.70 33.80 -11.85
C MET A 109 11.92 33.53 -10.98
N ALA A 110 12.39 32.28 -10.90
CA ALA A 110 13.61 31.94 -10.18
C ALA A 110 14.85 32.59 -10.82
N ARG A 111 14.92 32.62 -12.16
CA ARG A 111 16.00 33.30 -12.90
C ARG A 111 16.01 34.79 -12.64
N GLU A 112 14.84 35.43 -12.65
CA GLU A 112 14.69 36.84 -12.26
C GLU A 112 15.15 37.10 -10.81
N ALA A 113 14.97 36.12 -9.92
CA ALA A 113 15.42 36.16 -8.53
C ALA A 113 16.92 35.84 -8.34
N GLY A 114 17.65 35.48 -9.41
CA GLY A 114 19.10 35.26 -9.39
C GLY A 114 19.54 33.81 -9.59
N PHE A 115 18.65 32.87 -9.89
CA PHE A 115 19.03 31.52 -10.30
C PHE A 115 19.72 31.56 -11.68
N ASP A 116 21.00 31.20 -11.73
CA ASP A 116 21.82 31.18 -12.96
C ASP A 116 22.17 29.77 -13.45
N GLY A 117 21.58 28.73 -12.84
CA GLY A 117 21.74 27.35 -13.26
C GLY A 117 21.00 27.02 -14.56
N SER A 118 21.40 25.89 -15.16
CA SER A 118 20.79 25.33 -16.36
C SER A 118 19.57 24.46 -16.03
N ASP A 119 18.91 23.93 -17.05
CA ASP A 119 17.82 22.96 -16.85
C ASP A 119 18.31 21.66 -16.19
N GLU A 120 19.62 21.33 -16.27
CA GLU A 120 20.24 20.19 -15.56
C GLU A 120 20.36 20.43 -14.03
N ASP A 121 20.21 21.68 -13.60
CA ASP A 121 20.33 22.12 -12.21
C ASP A 121 18.97 22.16 -11.48
N ILE A 122 17.91 21.70 -12.16
CA ILE A 122 16.53 21.70 -11.66
C ILE A 122 16.18 20.32 -11.10
N VAL A 123 15.61 20.29 -9.89
CA VAL A 123 15.00 19.13 -9.24
C VAL A 123 13.52 19.40 -8.99
N ILE A 124 12.68 18.40 -9.24
CA ILE A 124 11.24 18.48 -8.93
C ILE A 124 11.01 17.93 -7.53
N ALA A 125 10.29 18.66 -6.70
CA ALA A 125 9.80 18.18 -5.41
C ALA A 125 8.28 18.28 -5.37
N SER A 126 7.63 17.40 -4.63
CA SER A 126 6.18 17.32 -4.64
C SER A 126 5.63 16.69 -3.38
N HIS A 127 4.41 17.05 -3.00
CA HIS A 127 3.71 16.47 -1.85
C HIS A 127 2.34 15.90 -2.21
N SER A 128 1.99 14.72 -1.69
CA SER A 128 0.64 14.16 -1.78
C SER A 128 0.14 14.14 -3.24
N LEU A 129 -1.04 14.71 -3.54
CA LEU A 129 -1.57 14.86 -4.90
C LEU A 129 -0.59 15.56 -5.87
N GLY A 130 0.23 16.49 -5.37
CA GLY A 130 1.26 17.16 -6.16
C GLY A 130 2.28 16.17 -6.73
N GLY A 131 2.53 15.05 -6.06
CA GLY A 131 3.44 14.02 -6.56
C GLY A 131 2.85 13.18 -7.68
N THR A 132 1.54 12.93 -7.67
CA THR A 132 0.83 12.40 -8.86
C THR A 132 1.00 13.34 -10.06
N CYS A 133 0.88 14.65 -9.83
CA CYS A 133 1.04 15.66 -10.88
C CYS A 133 2.49 15.79 -11.37
N ALA A 134 3.47 15.71 -10.48
CA ALA A 134 4.89 15.65 -10.82
C ALA A 134 5.21 14.40 -11.66
N ASN A 135 4.67 13.25 -11.28
CA ASN A 135 4.82 12.02 -12.03
C ASN A 135 4.24 12.19 -13.46
N TYR A 136 3.00 12.69 -13.59
CA TYR A 136 2.41 12.95 -14.90
C TYR A 136 3.12 13.99 -15.76
N LEU A 137 3.79 14.97 -15.16
CA LEU A 137 4.67 15.88 -15.90
C LEU A 137 5.82 15.13 -16.56
N VAL A 138 6.51 14.28 -15.81
CA VAL A 138 7.60 13.44 -16.31
C VAL A 138 7.09 12.53 -17.45
N GLN A 139 5.87 11.99 -17.32
CA GLN A 139 5.25 11.17 -18.36
C GLN A 139 4.89 11.95 -19.63
N GLY A 140 4.35 13.16 -19.47
CA GLY A 140 3.94 14.00 -20.59
C GLY A 140 5.12 14.62 -21.34
N TYR A 141 6.28 14.74 -20.68
CA TYR A 141 7.47 15.42 -21.17
C TYR A 141 8.76 14.62 -20.84
N PRO A 142 8.88 13.36 -21.31
CA PRO A 142 10.01 12.49 -20.95
C PRO A 142 11.35 12.95 -21.54
N GLU A 143 11.33 13.83 -22.53
CA GLU A 143 12.53 14.39 -23.18
C GLU A 143 12.93 15.78 -22.63
N GLU A 144 12.13 16.37 -21.74
CA GLU A 144 12.43 17.71 -21.23
C GLU A 144 13.44 17.61 -20.08
N GLN A 145 14.63 18.17 -20.29
CA GLN A 145 15.78 18.02 -19.38
C GLN A 145 15.48 18.40 -17.93
N MET A 146 14.68 19.44 -17.70
CA MET A 146 14.31 19.90 -16.35
C MET A 146 13.58 18.84 -15.50
N TYR A 147 13.03 17.80 -16.13
CA TYR A 147 12.34 16.71 -15.45
C TYR A 147 13.20 15.45 -15.27
N GLN A 148 14.42 15.43 -15.82
CA GLN A 148 15.26 14.23 -15.88
C GLN A 148 16.38 14.20 -14.83
N ASN A 149 16.63 15.30 -14.11
CA ASN A 149 17.78 15.34 -13.21
C ASN A 149 17.50 14.84 -11.81
N GLY A 150 16.25 14.93 -11.34
CA GLY A 150 15.89 14.49 -10.00
C GLY A 150 14.44 14.74 -9.63
N ALA A 151 13.84 13.84 -8.86
CA ALA A 151 12.50 14.00 -8.30
C ALA A 151 12.40 13.61 -6.81
N ILE A 152 11.61 14.34 -6.03
CA ILE A 152 11.31 14.03 -4.63
C ILE A 152 9.78 13.97 -4.45
N PHE A 153 9.30 12.87 -3.86
CA PHE A 153 7.89 12.60 -3.62
C PHE A 153 7.66 12.46 -2.11
N TYR A 154 7.16 13.52 -1.48
CA TYR A 154 6.76 13.54 -0.07
C TYR A 154 5.34 13.00 0.08
N GLY A 155 5.15 11.94 0.89
CA GLY A 155 3.83 11.32 1.05
C GLY A 155 3.17 11.00 -0.30
N SER A 156 3.96 10.60 -1.29
CA SER A 156 3.52 10.32 -2.66
C SER A 156 4.45 9.29 -3.30
N TYR A 157 4.08 8.84 -4.49
CA TYR A 157 4.75 7.77 -5.20
C TYR A 157 4.75 7.98 -6.71
N VAL A 158 5.64 7.25 -7.39
CA VAL A 158 5.66 7.08 -8.85
C VAL A 158 4.68 5.97 -9.27
N ASP A 159 4.58 5.65 -10.56
CA ASP A 159 3.70 4.54 -10.96
C ASP A 159 4.16 3.22 -10.32
N GLU A 160 3.24 2.28 -10.14
CA GLU A 160 3.61 0.96 -9.61
C GLU A 160 4.46 0.17 -10.60
N GLN A 161 4.24 0.38 -11.90
CA GLN A 161 4.83 -0.45 -12.95
C GLN A 161 5.10 0.33 -14.23
N GLY A 162 5.76 -0.33 -15.18
CA GLY A 162 5.96 0.16 -16.53
C GLY A 162 7.11 1.15 -16.65
N GLN A 163 7.05 2.00 -17.67
CA GLN A 163 8.12 2.97 -17.99
C GLN A 163 8.34 4.01 -16.88
N PHE A 164 7.33 4.26 -16.05
CA PHE A 164 7.38 5.25 -14.98
C PHE A 164 7.25 4.62 -13.59
N GLY A 165 7.49 3.30 -13.50
CA GLY A 165 7.69 2.60 -12.24
C GLY A 165 9.11 2.74 -11.71
N LEU A 166 9.37 2.26 -10.50
CA LEU A 166 10.65 2.44 -9.80
C LEU A 166 11.87 1.98 -10.61
N GLU A 167 11.75 0.84 -11.29
CA GLU A 167 12.86 0.27 -12.07
C GLU A 167 13.21 1.10 -13.31
N ASN A 168 12.23 1.79 -13.91
CA ASN A 168 12.39 2.44 -15.22
C ASN A 168 12.23 3.96 -15.17
N TYR A 169 11.98 4.54 -13.99
CA TYR A 169 11.80 5.97 -13.84
C TYR A 169 12.97 6.73 -14.48
N PRO A 170 12.70 7.76 -15.30
CA PRO A 170 13.72 8.29 -16.19
C PRO A 170 14.70 9.26 -15.48
N ALA A 171 14.37 9.67 -14.25
CA ALA A 171 15.21 10.50 -13.38
C ALA A 171 15.60 9.76 -12.08
N PRO A 172 16.72 10.12 -11.44
CA PRO A 172 16.94 9.76 -10.04
C PRO A 172 15.79 10.26 -9.17
N PHE A 173 15.28 9.46 -8.23
CA PHE A 173 14.22 9.94 -7.34
C PHE A 173 14.26 9.41 -5.90
N ALA A 174 13.58 10.12 -5.01
CA ALA A 174 13.29 9.67 -3.65
C ALA A 174 11.79 9.74 -3.36
N MET A 175 11.24 8.63 -2.88
CA MET A 175 9.94 8.57 -2.23
C MET A 175 10.17 8.63 -0.72
N ILE A 176 9.68 9.69 -0.09
CA ILE A 176 9.82 9.94 1.34
C ILE A 176 8.41 9.94 1.95
N GLY A 177 8.03 8.82 2.55
CA GLY A 177 6.77 8.64 3.25
C GLY A 177 6.88 8.86 4.75
N ALA A 178 5.73 8.81 5.41
CA ALA A 178 5.60 8.94 6.86
C ALA A 178 5.09 7.64 7.48
N GLU A 179 5.63 7.25 8.64
CA GLU A 179 5.20 6.05 9.35
C GLU A 179 3.70 6.08 9.69
N LEU A 180 3.17 7.26 10.00
CA LEU A 180 1.78 7.50 10.36
C LEU A 180 1.00 8.16 9.21
N ASP A 181 1.39 7.92 7.96
CA ASP A 181 0.62 8.42 6.82
C ASP A 181 -0.73 7.69 6.74
N GLY A 182 -1.82 8.39 7.09
CA GLY A 182 -3.19 7.88 6.98
C GLY A 182 -3.77 7.97 5.57
N GLY A 183 -3.08 8.66 4.67
CA GLY A 183 -3.47 8.92 3.29
C GLY A 183 -3.23 7.71 2.38
N LEU A 184 -3.09 8.00 1.08
CA LEU A 184 -2.86 6.97 0.06
C LEU A 184 -1.40 6.51 0.02
N ALA A 185 -0.44 7.32 0.45
CA ALA A 185 0.98 6.95 0.52
C ALA A 185 1.36 6.27 1.84
N ARG A 186 0.38 5.68 2.53
CA ARG A 186 0.56 4.87 3.73
C ARG A 186 1.64 3.78 3.60
N PRO A 187 2.25 3.33 4.71
CA PRO A 187 3.29 2.30 4.67
C PRO A 187 2.94 1.04 3.89
N GLY A 188 1.72 0.49 4.08
CA GLY A 188 1.27 -0.69 3.35
C GLY A 188 1.30 -0.48 1.83
N LYS A 189 0.90 0.70 1.35
CA LYS A 189 0.98 1.06 -0.07
C LYS A 189 2.44 1.18 -0.53
N MET A 190 3.30 1.79 0.28
CA MET A 190 4.73 1.93 -0.02
C MET A 190 5.48 0.59 -0.15
N ALA A 191 4.93 -0.50 0.38
CA ALA A 191 5.51 -1.84 0.30
C ALA A 191 5.78 -2.31 -1.14
N ASN A 192 4.95 -1.89 -2.12
CA ASN A 192 5.18 -2.21 -3.54
C ASN A 192 6.54 -1.70 -4.02
N TRP A 193 6.81 -0.40 -3.83
CA TRP A 193 8.07 0.18 -4.27
C TRP A 193 9.25 -0.26 -3.40
N LEU A 194 9.04 -0.56 -2.11
CA LEU A 194 10.11 -1.14 -1.29
C LEU A 194 10.52 -2.52 -1.81
N PHE A 195 9.58 -3.35 -2.25
CA PHE A 195 9.87 -4.64 -2.86
C PHE A 195 10.77 -4.47 -4.11
N ASP A 196 10.37 -3.62 -5.04
CA ASP A 196 11.16 -3.33 -6.25
C ASP A 196 12.52 -2.72 -5.92
N PHE A 197 12.57 -1.81 -4.95
CA PHE A 197 13.83 -1.22 -4.47
C PHE A 197 14.78 -2.29 -3.92
N ASN A 198 14.27 -3.23 -3.13
CA ASN A 198 15.08 -4.32 -2.58
C ASN A 198 15.63 -5.25 -3.66
N LYS A 199 14.82 -5.54 -4.69
CA LYS A 199 15.27 -6.30 -5.87
C LYS A 199 16.36 -5.56 -6.64
N VAL A 200 16.16 -4.28 -6.96
CA VAL A 200 17.18 -3.44 -7.63
C VAL A 200 18.44 -3.38 -6.77
N SER A 201 18.31 -3.17 -5.47
CA SER A 201 19.42 -3.16 -4.51
C SER A 201 20.19 -4.48 -4.47
N ALA A 202 19.51 -5.62 -4.57
CA ALA A 202 20.16 -6.93 -4.65
C ALA A 202 20.97 -7.11 -5.96
N ASP A 203 20.49 -6.55 -7.07
CA ASP A 203 21.13 -6.63 -8.39
C ASP A 203 22.35 -5.70 -8.52
N ILE A 204 22.16 -4.40 -8.24
CA ILE A 204 23.20 -3.38 -8.48
C ILE A 204 23.93 -2.90 -7.22
N GLY A 205 23.53 -3.40 -6.04
CA GLY A 205 24.04 -2.99 -4.74
C GLY A 205 23.34 -1.73 -4.20
N ILE A 206 23.15 -1.72 -2.88
CA ILE A 206 22.37 -0.68 -2.17
C ILE A 206 22.79 0.76 -2.49
N SER A 207 24.08 1.03 -2.63
CA SER A 207 24.55 2.40 -2.90
C SER A 207 24.13 2.90 -4.29
N LYS A 208 24.20 2.05 -5.32
CA LYS A 208 23.74 2.41 -6.67
C LYS A 208 22.22 2.44 -6.76
N ALA A 209 21.53 1.56 -6.02
CA ALA A 209 20.08 1.60 -5.91
C ALA A 209 19.63 2.94 -5.34
N VAL A 210 20.13 3.37 -4.18
CA VAL A 210 19.79 4.66 -3.55
C VAL A 210 20.08 5.86 -4.45
N GLU A 211 21.16 5.78 -5.24
CA GLU A 211 21.53 6.82 -6.22
C GLU A 211 20.48 6.97 -7.32
N LYS A 212 19.84 5.86 -7.73
CA LYS A 212 18.81 5.81 -8.77
C LYS A 212 17.41 6.04 -8.21
N SER A 213 17.04 5.33 -7.16
CA SER A 213 15.73 5.39 -6.53
C SER A 213 15.86 5.10 -5.04
N ALA A 214 15.21 5.90 -4.20
CA ALA A 214 15.16 5.66 -2.76
C ALA A 214 13.70 5.56 -2.30
N VAL A 215 13.39 4.55 -1.49
CA VAL A 215 12.09 4.38 -0.83
C VAL A 215 12.31 4.42 0.66
N LEU A 216 11.89 5.52 1.29
CA LEU A 216 12.19 5.85 2.68
C LEU A 216 10.88 6.16 3.41
N ILE A 217 10.67 5.57 4.57
CA ILE A 217 9.61 5.93 5.52
C ILE A 217 10.27 6.56 6.73
N LEU A 218 9.81 7.74 7.13
CA LEU A 218 10.34 8.44 8.29
C LEU A 218 9.59 8.04 9.57
N PRO A 219 10.30 7.76 10.67
CA PRO A 219 9.69 7.29 11.90
C PRO A 219 8.88 8.39 12.59
N SER A 220 7.77 8.01 13.22
CA SER A 220 7.01 8.82 14.18
C SER A 220 6.39 10.12 13.64
N ILE A 221 6.49 10.40 12.34
CA ILE A 221 5.83 11.52 11.65
C ILE A 221 4.54 11.07 10.94
N ASP A 222 3.64 12.01 10.65
CA ASP A 222 2.40 11.82 9.86
C ASP A 222 2.51 12.49 8.47
N HIS A 223 1.47 12.36 7.64
CA HIS A 223 1.45 12.97 6.30
C HIS A 223 1.41 14.50 6.37
N SER A 224 0.74 15.05 7.38
CA SER A 224 0.61 16.50 7.61
C SER A 224 1.94 17.17 7.98
N ASN A 225 2.90 16.42 8.54
CA ASN A 225 4.22 16.95 8.87
C ASN A 225 5.04 17.42 7.66
N PHE A 226 4.69 17.05 6.42
CA PHE A 226 5.31 17.61 5.21
C PHE A 226 4.86 19.06 4.93
N CYS A 227 3.71 19.48 5.46
CA CYS A 227 3.17 20.85 5.43
C CYS A 227 2.84 21.37 6.84
N PRO A 228 3.88 21.63 7.66
CA PRO A 228 3.77 22.18 9.01
C PRO A 228 2.70 23.27 9.20
N GLY A 229 1.72 23.03 10.07
CA GLY A 229 0.60 23.94 10.34
C GLY A 229 -0.70 23.60 9.61
N PHE A 230 -0.67 22.67 8.65
CA PHE A 230 -1.85 22.23 7.91
C PHE A 230 -2.20 20.77 8.20
N GLN A 231 -3.41 20.52 8.69
CA GLN A 231 -3.91 19.15 8.91
C GLN A 231 -4.54 18.60 7.62
N VAL A 232 -3.89 17.63 7.00
CA VAL A 232 -4.41 17.01 5.78
C VAL A 232 -5.63 16.13 6.11
N PRO A 233 -6.79 16.32 5.43
CA PRO A 233 -7.97 15.52 5.70
C PRO A 233 -7.74 14.03 5.49
N GLY A 234 -8.15 13.21 6.46
CA GLY A 234 -8.06 11.75 6.40
C GLY A 234 -6.70 11.18 6.86
N ASP A 235 -5.79 12.03 7.33
CA ASP A 235 -4.50 11.63 7.91
C ASP A 235 -4.63 11.15 9.37
N ILE A 236 -3.58 10.49 9.88
CA ILE A 236 -3.45 10.14 11.30
C ILE A 236 -2.78 11.33 11.98
N PHE A 237 -3.55 12.12 12.71
CA PHE A 237 -3.06 13.33 13.34
C PHE A 237 -3.45 13.39 14.81
N PRO A 238 -2.58 13.91 15.71
CA PRO A 238 -1.18 14.30 15.47
C PRO A 238 -0.18 13.14 15.40
N SER A 239 0.97 13.42 14.80
CA SER A 239 2.18 12.59 14.87
C SER A 239 2.72 12.42 16.30
N GLU A 240 3.74 11.57 16.46
CA GLU A 240 4.34 11.26 17.75
C GLU A 240 5.45 12.24 18.17
N VAL A 241 5.89 13.10 17.25
CA VAL A 241 6.92 14.11 17.47
C VAL A 241 6.36 15.50 17.20
N ASP A 242 6.99 16.52 17.77
CA ASP A 242 6.63 17.89 17.43
C ASP A 242 7.03 18.25 15.99
N GLU A 243 6.44 19.34 15.51
CA GLU A 243 6.64 19.85 14.16
C GLU A 243 8.11 20.20 13.86
N GLU A 244 8.86 20.71 14.84
CA GLU A 244 10.28 21.04 14.68
C GLU A 244 11.11 19.78 14.45
N THR A 245 10.89 18.74 15.25
CA THR A 245 11.56 17.45 15.13
C THR A 245 11.21 16.78 13.80
N ALA A 246 9.94 16.81 13.39
CA ALA A 246 9.51 16.25 12.12
C ALA A 246 10.16 16.99 10.93
N THR A 247 10.10 18.33 10.93
CA THR A 247 10.69 19.17 9.88
C THR A 247 12.18 18.89 9.73
N LYS A 248 12.89 18.70 10.85
CA LYS A 248 14.31 18.37 10.87
C LYS A 248 14.63 16.98 10.31
N GLU A 249 13.86 15.94 10.65
CA GLU A 249 14.09 14.59 10.10
C GLU A 249 13.81 14.58 8.58
N ILE A 250 12.76 15.28 8.13
CA ILE A 250 12.43 15.47 6.71
C ILE A 250 13.59 16.19 6.01
N SER A 251 14.01 17.35 6.51
CA SER A 251 15.04 18.15 5.86
C SER A 251 16.40 17.45 5.79
N GLN A 252 16.81 16.79 6.87
CA GLN A 252 18.06 16.04 6.91
C GLN A 252 18.05 14.84 5.96
N THR A 253 16.94 14.11 5.89
CA THR A 253 16.83 12.96 4.99
C THR A 253 16.83 13.41 3.52
N THR A 254 16.08 14.46 3.19
CA THR A 254 16.07 15.04 1.84
C THR A 254 17.46 15.55 1.46
N ALA A 255 18.11 16.34 2.33
CA ALA A 255 19.44 16.89 2.06
C ALA A 255 20.48 15.78 1.87
N ALA A 256 20.42 14.72 2.68
CA ALA A 256 21.29 13.56 2.53
C ALA A 256 21.11 12.89 1.16
N TRP A 257 19.86 12.68 0.71
CA TRP A 257 19.59 12.12 -0.62
C TRP A 257 20.03 13.07 -1.74
N LEU A 258 19.75 14.37 -1.65
CA LEU A 258 20.20 15.36 -2.64
C LEU A 258 21.73 15.34 -2.81
N ARG A 259 22.49 15.35 -1.70
CA ARG A 259 23.95 15.25 -1.72
C ARG A 259 24.46 13.94 -2.30
N PHE A 260 23.77 12.84 -1.99
CA PHE A 260 24.15 11.51 -2.43
C PHE A 260 23.87 11.30 -3.93
N SER A 261 22.63 11.54 -4.36
CA SER A 261 22.12 11.18 -5.67
C SER A 261 22.33 12.26 -6.72
N LEU A 262 22.29 13.54 -6.35
CA LEU A 262 22.32 14.65 -7.32
C LEU A 262 23.64 15.43 -7.28
N PHE A 263 24.11 15.80 -6.09
CA PHE A 263 25.33 16.63 -5.97
C PHE A 263 26.61 15.79 -5.95
N LYS A 264 26.49 14.46 -5.86
CA LYS A 264 27.59 13.48 -5.88
C LYS A 264 28.69 13.80 -4.85
N ASN A 265 28.30 14.34 -3.70
CA ASN A 265 29.21 14.69 -2.61
C ASN A 265 28.63 14.34 -1.23
N PRO A 266 28.20 13.08 -0.99
CA PRO A 266 27.65 12.69 0.30
C PRO A 266 28.73 12.66 1.38
N SER A 267 28.42 13.22 2.55
CA SER A 267 29.22 13.03 3.75
C SER A 267 29.01 11.61 4.33
N LYS A 268 29.89 11.20 5.25
CA LYS A 268 29.66 9.95 6.02
C LYS A 268 28.37 10.00 6.83
N LYS A 269 27.96 11.18 7.29
CA LYS A 269 26.70 11.39 8.03
C LYS A 269 25.51 11.09 7.12
N ASP A 270 25.52 11.61 5.89
CA ASP A 270 24.46 11.40 4.90
C ASP A 270 24.28 9.92 4.57
N ILE A 271 25.38 9.21 4.28
CA ILE A 271 25.35 7.77 3.98
C ILE A 271 24.78 6.98 5.16
N ASN A 272 25.19 7.30 6.39
CA ASN A 272 24.70 6.61 7.58
C ASN A 272 23.22 6.91 7.85
N LEU A 273 22.77 8.15 7.61
CA LEU A 273 21.37 8.53 7.76
C LEU A 273 20.49 7.77 6.76
N LEU A 274 20.87 7.75 5.47
CA LEU A 274 20.11 7.02 4.45
C LEU A 274 20.06 5.52 4.75
N LYS A 275 21.18 4.91 5.17
CA LYS A 275 21.19 3.51 5.62
C LYS A 275 20.25 3.26 6.80
N LYS A 276 20.23 4.18 7.79
CA LYS A 276 19.31 4.09 8.94
C LYS A 276 17.86 4.16 8.47
N MET A 277 17.51 5.06 7.56
CA MET A 277 16.14 5.21 7.05
C MET A 277 15.70 3.99 6.22
N ILE A 278 16.59 3.43 5.40
CA ILE A 278 16.32 2.21 4.63
C ILE A 278 16.13 1.01 5.57
N ALA A 279 16.98 0.86 6.59
CA ALA A 279 16.84 -0.20 7.57
C ALA A 279 15.51 -0.08 8.32
N PHE A 280 15.18 1.12 8.81
CA PHE A 280 13.89 1.37 9.45
C PHE A 280 12.70 1.04 8.53
N THR A 281 12.76 1.43 7.26
CA THR A 281 11.70 1.16 6.28
C THR A 281 11.51 -0.34 6.04
N ASN A 282 12.60 -1.10 5.95
CA ASN A 282 12.57 -2.56 5.86
C ASN A 282 12.02 -3.20 7.14
N ASP A 283 12.51 -2.79 8.31
CA ASP A 283 12.08 -3.34 9.60
C ASP A 283 10.58 -3.07 9.86
N LEU A 284 10.09 -1.88 9.48
CA LEU A 284 8.69 -1.50 9.61
C LEU A 284 7.76 -2.39 8.75
N LEU A 285 8.19 -2.72 7.53
CA LEU A 285 7.37 -3.45 6.55
C LEU A 285 7.65 -4.95 6.49
N ALA A 286 8.67 -5.46 7.20
CA ALA A 286 8.96 -6.89 7.24
C ALA A 286 7.76 -7.75 7.70
N PRO A 287 7.05 -7.41 8.81
CA PRO A 287 5.84 -8.15 9.20
C PRO A 287 4.73 -8.08 8.15
N TYR A 288 4.64 -6.97 7.42
CA TYR A 288 3.66 -6.78 6.35
C TYR A 288 3.93 -7.72 5.17
N PHE A 289 5.19 -7.83 4.73
CA PHE A 289 5.58 -8.78 3.68
C PHE A 289 5.35 -10.23 4.09
N GLU A 290 5.62 -10.58 5.36
CA GLU A 290 5.33 -11.92 5.86
C GLU A 290 3.83 -12.22 5.85
N ALA A 291 3.00 -11.24 6.22
CA ALA A 291 1.55 -11.36 6.17
C ALA A 291 0.99 -11.46 4.73
N LEU A 292 1.61 -10.82 3.74
CA LEU A 292 1.23 -10.96 2.32
C LEU A 292 1.42 -12.40 1.83
N ASN A 293 2.44 -13.12 2.31
CA ASN A 293 2.66 -14.52 1.94
C ASN A 293 1.50 -15.45 2.36
N TYR A 294 0.66 -15.05 3.34
CA TYR A 294 -0.54 -15.79 3.71
C TYR A 294 -1.66 -15.66 2.68
N GLU A 295 -1.72 -14.55 1.94
CA GLU A 295 -2.70 -14.35 0.88
C GLU A 295 -2.40 -15.29 -0.30
N VAL A 296 -1.13 -15.32 -0.70
CA VAL A 296 -0.62 -16.14 -1.80
C VAL A 296 0.87 -16.38 -1.64
N MET A 297 1.30 -17.64 -1.67
CA MET A 297 2.71 -17.98 -1.65
C MET A 297 3.25 -17.95 -3.08
N ASN A 298 4.10 -16.96 -3.38
CA ASN A 298 4.83 -16.89 -4.64
C ASN A 298 6.28 -16.46 -4.37
N PRO A 299 7.29 -17.34 -4.58
CA PRO A 299 8.69 -16.97 -4.37
C PRO A 299 9.21 -15.91 -5.36
N ALA A 300 8.47 -15.66 -6.45
CA ALA A 300 8.81 -14.71 -7.50
C ALA A 300 7.88 -13.48 -7.52
N MET A 301 7.07 -13.26 -6.49
CA MET A 301 5.98 -12.27 -6.51
C MET A 301 6.51 -10.86 -6.81
N HIS A 302 6.46 -10.45 -8.08
CA HIS A 302 6.83 -9.09 -8.50
C HIS A 302 5.67 -8.12 -8.29
N TYR A 303 4.46 -8.68 -8.22
CA TYR A 303 3.22 -7.95 -8.07
C TYR A 303 2.08 -8.81 -7.53
N LEU A 304 1.16 -8.17 -6.84
CA LEU A 304 -0.05 -8.76 -6.28
C LEU A 304 -1.02 -9.08 -7.41
N GLY A 305 -1.02 -10.34 -7.83
CA GLY A 305 -1.78 -10.83 -8.99
C GLY A 305 -0.94 -11.65 -9.97
N GLU A 306 0.40 -11.63 -9.84
CA GLU A 306 1.24 -12.64 -10.46
C GLU A 306 1.10 -13.94 -9.69
N GLY A 307 0.73 -15.00 -10.39
CA GLY A 307 0.22 -16.21 -9.75
C GLY A 307 1.10 -16.83 -8.70
N GLY A 308 0.51 -17.25 -7.60
CA GLY A 308 1.15 -18.15 -6.65
C GLY A 308 0.71 -19.60 -6.83
N SER A 309 1.33 -20.46 -6.03
CA SER A 309 1.03 -21.89 -6.03
C SER A 309 -0.13 -22.23 -5.10
N TYR A 310 -0.19 -21.63 -3.90
CA TYR A 310 -1.24 -21.87 -2.90
C TYR A 310 -1.41 -20.65 -1.97
N SER A 311 -2.46 -20.66 -1.14
CA SER A 311 -2.68 -19.67 -0.07
C SER A 311 -2.53 -20.36 1.30
N PRO A 312 -1.47 -20.03 2.09
CA PRO A 312 -1.33 -20.56 3.45
C PRO A 312 -2.54 -20.28 4.34
N LEU A 313 -3.19 -19.12 4.19
CA LEU A 313 -4.41 -18.82 4.93
C LEU A 313 -5.54 -19.82 4.63
N CYS A 314 -5.68 -20.27 3.38
CA CYS A 314 -6.67 -21.27 3.04
C CYS A 314 -6.33 -22.67 3.58
N GLU A 315 -5.05 -23.02 3.73
CA GLU A 315 -4.63 -24.26 4.39
C GLU A 315 -5.01 -24.23 5.88
N ASP A 316 -4.65 -23.14 6.57
CA ASP A 316 -5.01 -22.92 7.97
C ASP A 316 -6.53 -22.95 8.16
N ALA A 317 -7.26 -22.30 7.25
CA ALA A 317 -8.71 -22.29 7.26
C ALA A 317 -9.30 -23.70 7.17
N GLN A 318 -8.76 -24.57 6.30
CA GLN A 318 -9.24 -25.95 6.19
C GLN A 318 -9.07 -26.72 7.50
N MET A 319 -7.93 -26.52 8.18
CA MET A 319 -7.63 -27.19 9.45
C MET A 319 -8.53 -26.67 10.59
N ILE A 320 -8.70 -25.34 10.68
CA ILE A 320 -9.61 -24.72 11.67
C ILE A 320 -11.05 -25.20 11.47
N LEU A 321 -11.53 -25.26 10.22
CA LEU A 321 -12.89 -25.71 9.90
C LEU A 321 -13.11 -27.21 10.10
N ALA A 322 -12.04 -28.02 10.01
CA ALA A 322 -12.11 -29.43 10.37
C ALA A 322 -12.42 -29.57 11.87
N GLY A 323 -11.83 -28.71 12.71
CA GLY A 323 -12.11 -28.65 14.15
C GLY A 323 -11.58 -29.86 14.92
N PHE A 324 -10.52 -30.46 14.39
CA PHE A 324 -9.89 -31.67 14.92
C PHE A 324 -8.84 -31.32 15.97
N ASP A 325 -8.57 -32.25 16.89
CA ASP A 325 -7.42 -32.15 17.77
C ASP A 325 -6.11 -32.42 17.00
N GLU A 326 -4.98 -32.36 17.70
CA GLU A 326 -3.66 -32.54 17.08
C GLU A 326 -3.48 -33.93 16.46
N ASP A 327 -4.01 -34.97 17.10
CA ASP A 327 -3.90 -36.36 16.64
C ASP A 327 -4.70 -36.55 15.35
N ASP A 328 -5.95 -36.08 15.32
CA ASP A 328 -6.80 -36.18 14.13
C ASP A 328 -6.38 -35.24 13.01
N SER A 329 -5.82 -34.07 13.33
CA SER A 329 -5.27 -33.13 12.35
C SER A 329 -4.09 -33.73 11.57
N SER A 330 -3.30 -34.60 12.22
CA SER A 330 -2.19 -35.30 11.56
C SER A 330 -2.63 -36.26 10.45
N ARG A 331 -3.92 -36.65 10.44
CA ARG A 331 -4.54 -37.51 9.42
C ARG A 331 -5.09 -36.73 8.23
N VAL A 332 -4.94 -35.41 8.20
CA VAL A 332 -5.34 -34.58 7.05
C VAL A 332 -4.09 -33.96 6.43
N ARG A 333 -3.88 -34.19 5.14
CA ARG A 333 -2.78 -33.60 4.36
C ARG A 333 -3.37 -32.62 3.36
N ILE A 334 -2.88 -31.38 3.32
CA ILE A 334 -3.29 -30.41 2.31
C ILE A 334 -2.36 -30.52 1.10
N GLY A 335 -2.94 -30.84 -0.06
CA GLY A 335 -2.23 -30.89 -1.34
C GLY A 335 -1.94 -29.49 -1.87
N ARG A 336 -0.69 -29.24 -2.25
CA ARG A 336 -0.21 -27.94 -2.78
C ARG A 336 0.03 -27.94 -4.29
N ASP A 337 0.15 -29.12 -4.88
CA ASP A 337 0.45 -29.27 -6.30
C ASP A 337 -0.84 -29.23 -7.13
N CYS A 338 -0.78 -28.58 -8.29
CA CYS A 338 -1.84 -28.68 -9.31
C CYS A 338 -1.90 -30.10 -9.91
N ASP A 339 -0.88 -30.92 -9.66
CA ASP A 339 -0.59 -32.20 -10.31
C ASP A 339 -1.03 -33.40 -9.46
N LEU A 340 -2.28 -33.42 -8.99
CA LEU A 340 -2.87 -34.69 -8.57
C LEU A 340 -2.96 -35.57 -9.83
N GLU A 341 -2.12 -36.62 -9.90
CA GLU A 341 -2.01 -37.52 -11.06
C GLU A 341 -3.40 -38.01 -11.49
N GLY A 342 -3.83 -37.64 -12.71
CA GLY A 342 -5.13 -38.02 -13.27
C GLY A 342 -6.08 -36.86 -13.59
N PHE A 343 -5.73 -35.62 -13.27
CA PHE A 343 -6.53 -34.44 -13.59
C PHE A 343 -5.76 -33.48 -14.51
N GLU A 344 -5.95 -33.60 -15.84
CA GLU A 344 -5.35 -32.70 -16.86
C GLU A 344 -5.92 -31.26 -16.85
N ASP A 345 -6.67 -30.88 -15.82
CA ASP A 345 -7.47 -29.66 -15.79
C ASP A 345 -6.88 -28.67 -14.79
N SER A 346 -6.36 -27.55 -15.29
CA SER A 346 -5.75 -26.45 -14.51
C SER A 346 -6.65 -25.86 -13.41
N ARG A 347 -7.89 -26.32 -13.30
CA ARG A 347 -8.88 -25.99 -12.26
C ARG A 347 -8.65 -26.72 -10.93
N SER A 348 -7.66 -27.59 -10.83
CA SER A 348 -7.20 -28.27 -9.61
C SER A 348 -6.12 -27.48 -8.84
N CYS A 349 -5.70 -26.30 -9.30
CA CYS A 349 -4.64 -25.56 -8.61
C CYS A 349 -5.07 -25.06 -7.22
N ALA A 350 -4.11 -25.07 -6.29
CA ALA A 350 -4.31 -24.60 -4.92
C ALA A 350 -4.47 -23.07 -4.85
N TYR A 351 -3.99 -22.33 -5.85
CA TYR A 351 -4.26 -20.90 -6.02
C TYR A 351 -4.65 -20.54 -7.45
N LEU A 352 -5.65 -19.66 -7.60
CA LEU A 352 -6.22 -19.29 -8.90
C LEU A 352 -6.28 -17.76 -9.00
N ASN A 353 -5.60 -17.18 -9.99
CA ASN A 353 -5.48 -15.72 -10.13
C ASN A 353 -6.71 -15.09 -10.80
N ILE A 354 -7.41 -15.88 -11.61
CA ILE A 354 -8.56 -15.43 -12.37
C ILE A 354 -9.81 -15.86 -11.63
N THR A 355 -10.69 -14.89 -11.36
CA THR A 355 -11.94 -15.13 -10.64
C THR A 355 -12.81 -16.20 -11.31
N ASP A 356 -12.83 -16.27 -12.65
CA ASP A 356 -13.58 -17.28 -13.40
C ASP A 356 -13.04 -18.70 -13.18
N ASP A 357 -11.72 -18.88 -13.17
CA ASP A 357 -11.10 -20.18 -12.85
C ASP A 357 -11.40 -20.56 -11.40
N PHE A 358 -11.28 -19.58 -10.49
CA PHE A 358 -11.66 -19.76 -9.09
C PHE A 358 -13.14 -20.07 -8.91
N GLU A 359 -14.06 -19.54 -9.74
CA GLU A 359 -15.48 -19.89 -9.70
C GLU A 359 -15.70 -21.39 -9.98
N HIS A 360 -14.96 -21.93 -10.94
CA HIS A 360 -15.11 -23.29 -11.42
C HIS A 360 -14.32 -24.34 -10.65
N SER A 361 -13.35 -23.92 -9.83
CA SER A 361 -12.59 -24.85 -8.99
C SER A 361 -13.45 -25.58 -7.96
N ARG A 362 -12.98 -26.76 -7.57
CA ARG A 362 -13.63 -27.66 -6.61
C ARG A 362 -12.57 -28.22 -5.67
N SER A 363 -12.90 -28.25 -4.38
CA SER A 363 -12.13 -29.04 -3.42
C SER A 363 -12.24 -30.51 -3.77
N GLN A 364 -11.11 -31.21 -3.77
CA GLN A 364 -11.00 -32.64 -4.06
C GLN A 364 -10.37 -33.33 -2.84
N TYR A 365 -10.52 -34.65 -2.76
CA TYR A 365 -9.89 -35.44 -1.73
C TYR A 365 -9.63 -36.87 -2.17
N GLU A 366 -8.67 -37.50 -1.52
CA GLU A 366 -8.30 -38.90 -1.71
C GLU A 366 -7.87 -39.48 -0.36
N LEU A 367 -8.48 -40.59 0.05
CA LEU A 367 -8.06 -41.33 1.23
C LEU A 367 -6.91 -42.26 0.83
N ILE A 368 -5.73 -42.02 1.42
CA ILE A 368 -4.59 -42.91 1.28
C ILE A 368 -4.75 -44.02 2.34
N GLU A 369 -5.48 -45.08 1.99
CA GLU A 369 -5.88 -46.15 2.92
C GLU A 369 -4.71 -46.76 3.71
N GLU A 370 -3.55 -46.91 3.07
CA GLU A 370 -2.35 -47.49 3.70
C GLU A 370 -1.78 -46.60 4.83
N GLU A 371 -1.95 -45.28 4.72
CA GLU A 371 -1.48 -44.31 5.71
C GLU A 371 -2.59 -43.90 6.70
N GLY A 372 -3.87 -44.14 6.35
CA GLY A 372 -5.00 -43.62 7.11
C GLY A 372 -5.10 -42.08 7.07
N VAL A 373 -4.53 -41.48 6.03
CA VAL A 373 -4.43 -40.03 5.81
C VAL A 373 -5.35 -39.62 4.67
N LEU A 374 -6.14 -38.56 4.87
CA LEU A 374 -6.94 -37.93 3.83
C LEU A 374 -6.13 -36.80 3.20
N ASN A 375 -5.80 -36.94 1.93
CA ASN A 375 -5.25 -35.85 1.13
C ASN A 375 -6.40 -34.96 0.64
N VAL A 376 -6.34 -33.66 0.89
CA VAL A 376 -7.39 -32.68 0.57
C VAL A 376 -6.78 -31.55 -0.25
N ASN A 377 -7.46 -31.16 -1.32
CA ASN A 377 -7.10 -29.97 -2.09
C ASN A 377 -8.00 -28.79 -1.70
N VAL A 378 -7.37 -27.65 -1.44
CA VAL A 378 -8.02 -26.38 -1.11
C VAL A 378 -7.70 -25.38 -2.21
N SER A 379 -8.72 -24.73 -2.77
CA SER A 379 -8.49 -23.63 -3.72
C SER A 379 -8.57 -22.28 -3.04
N GLY A 380 -7.58 -21.42 -3.28
CA GLY A 380 -7.52 -20.03 -2.84
C GLY A 380 -7.58 -19.02 -3.99
N HIS A 381 -8.09 -17.82 -3.68
CA HIS A 381 -8.05 -16.65 -4.57
C HIS A 381 -8.09 -15.37 -3.74
N ALA A 382 -7.11 -14.48 -3.89
CA ALA A 382 -7.15 -13.17 -3.29
C ALA A 382 -7.74 -12.14 -4.28
N ASN A 383 -8.68 -11.34 -3.80
CA ASN A 383 -9.18 -10.19 -4.53
C ASN A 383 -8.51 -8.93 -3.99
N TYR A 384 -7.96 -8.10 -4.86
CA TYR A 384 -7.24 -6.88 -4.47
C TYR A 384 -8.06 -5.64 -4.81
N TYR A 385 -7.95 -4.60 -3.98
CA TYR A 385 -8.57 -3.32 -4.28
C TYR A 385 -7.98 -2.75 -5.57
N ARG A 386 -8.84 -2.42 -6.54
CA ARG A 386 -8.42 -1.67 -7.73
C ARG A 386 -8.58 -0.18 -7.44
N ASP A 387 -7.48 0.55 -7.34
CA ASP A 387 -7.52 2.02 -7.37
C ASP A 387 -7.48 2.47 -8.82
N PHE A 388 -8.66 2.52 -9.45
CA PHE A 388 -8.80 2.93 -10.85
C PHE A 388 -8.44 4.40 -11.10
N LEU A 389 -8.32 5.21 -10.05
CA LEU A 389 -7.98 6.63 -10.15
C LEU A 389 -6.48 6.90 -9.94
N ASN A 390 -5.72 5.93 -9.43
CA ASN A 390 -4.36 6.17 -8.98
C ASN A 390 -3.47 4.94 -9.27
N THR A 391 -3.11 4.80 -10.56
CA THR A 391 -2.13 3.87 -11.18
C THR A 391 -1.79 2.53 -10.48
N GLY A 392 -2.70 1.93 -9.71
CA GLY A 392 -2.32 0.80 -8.87
C GLY A 392 -3.40 0.16 -7.98
N SER A 393 -2.96 -0.77 -7.15
CA SER A 393 -3.81 -1.51 -6.19
C SER A 393 -3.38 -1.28 -4.75
N PHE A 394 -4.30 -1.38 -3.78
CA PHE A 394 -3.81 -1.56 -2.40
C PHE A 394 -3.09 -2.89 -2.31
N THR A 395 -2.06 -2.95 -1.49
CA THR A 395 -1.15 -4.09 -1.50
C THR A 395 -1.71 -5.32 -0.80
N CYS A 396 -2.62 -5.14 0.15
CA CYS A 396 -3.32 -6.26 0.77
C CYS A 396 -4.62 -6.58 0.02
N ALA A 397 -4.97 -7.85 0.02
CA ALA A 397 -6.25 -8.32 -0.48
C ALA A 397 -7.42 -7.68 0.29
N SER A 398 -8.47 -7.27 -0.45
CA SER A 398 -9.76 -6.91 0.15
C SER A 398 -10.45 -8.12 0.76
N GLU A 399 -10.15 -9.31 0.24
CA GLU A 399 -10.57 -10.61 0.77
C GLU A 399 -9.72 -11.75 0.20
N VAL A 400 -9.60 -12.83 0.95
CA VAL A 400 -9.07 -14.12 0.47
C VAL A 400 -10.22 -15.12 0.43
N GLY A 401 -10.62 -15.56 -0.76
CA GLY A 401 -11.62 -16.59 -0.95
C GLY A 401 -11.00 -17.98 -0.86
N CYS A 402 -11.55 -18.83 0.00
CA CYS A 402 -11.10 -20.21 0.18
C CYS A 402 -12.26 -21.19 -0.07
N LYS A 403 -12.02 -22.19 -0.91
CA LYS A 403 -12.94 -23.31 -1.14
C LYS A 403 -12.39 -24.59 -0.52
N MET A 404 -13.06 -25.03 0.54
CA MET A 404 -12.60 -26.13 1.40
C MET A 404 -13.67 -27.22 1.51
N LEU A 405 -13.29 -28.36 2.05
CA LEU A 405 -14.22 -29.38 2.53
C LEU A 405 -14.75 -29.00 3.92
N SER A 406 -15.99 -29.38 4.19
CA SER A 406 -16.53 -29.30 5.55
C SER A 406 -15.83 -30.31 6.47
N GLY A 407 -15.72 -29.98 7.77
CA GLY A 407 -15.23 -30.95 8.76
C GLY A 407 -16.06 -32.25 8.78
N LYS A 408 -17.37 -32.16 8.55
CA LYS A 408 -18.27 -33.32 8.37
C LYS A 408 -17.80 -34.25 7.26
N ARG A 409 -17.39 -33.69 6.11
CA ARG A 409 -16.89 -34.48 4.98
C ARG A 409 -15.60 -35.17 5.37
N ILE A 410 -14.64 -34.42 5.90
CA ILE A 410 -13.33 -34.97 6.29
C ILE A 410 -13.50 -36.11 7.31
N ALA A 411 -14.30 -35.91 8.35
CA ALA A 411 -14.56 -36.94 9.35
C ALA A 411 -15.22 -38.18 8.75
N SER A 412 -16.19 -38.01 7.85
CA SER A 412 -16.83 -39.11 7.13
C SER A 412 -15.83 -39.93 6.31
N GLU A 413 -14.91 -39.28 5.58
CA GLU A 413 -13.91 -39.98 4.78
C GLU A 413 -12.86 -40.68 5.65
N LEU A 414 -12.56 -40.14 6.84
CA LEU A 414 -11.64 -40.75 7.80
C LEU A 414 -12.29 -41.81 8.71
N GLY A 415 -13.59 -42.08 8.55
CA GLY A 415 -14.33 -43.04 9.37
C GLY A 415 -14.50 -42.61 10.83
N MET A 416 -14.52 -41.30 11.09
CA MET A 416 -14.60 -40.70 12.42
C MET A 416 -16.02 -40.26 12.76
N GLU A 417 -16.34 -40.23 14.05
CA GLU A 417 -17.55 -39.55 14.53
C GLU A 417 -17.34 -38.03 14.50
N TYR A 418 -18.33 -37.30 13.98
CA TYR A 418 -18.30 -35.84 13.94
C TYR A 418 -19.36 -35.26 14.88
N ASP A 419 -18.94 -34.83 16.06
CA ASP A 419 -19.85 -34.23 17.05
C ASP A 419 -20.30 -32.83 16.62
N ALA A 420 -21.57 -32.75 16.19
CA ALA A 420 -22.05 -31.74 15.25
C ALA A 420 -22.36 -30.29 15.76
N PRO A 421 -22.11 -29.85 17.01
CA PRO A 421 -22.21 -28.40 17.29
C PRO A 421 -21.02 -27.72 18.01
N THR A 422 -20.23 -28.38 18.84
CA THR A 422 -19.27 -27.70 19.74
C THR A 422 -17.83 -27.63 19.21
N SER A 423 -17.47 -28.47 18.25
CA SER A 423 -16.12 -28.54 17.66
C SER A 423 -16.04 -27.92 16.27
N ARG A 424 -17.12 -27.31 15.75
CA ARG A 424 -17.16 -26.82 14.38
C ARG A 424 -16.53 -25.43 14.26
N GLY A 425 -15.35 -25.36 13.65
CA GLY A 425 -14.79 -24.08 13.20
C GLY A 425 -15.72 -23.36 12.21
N THR A 426 -15.74 -22.04 12.28
CA THR A 426 -16.53 -21.13 11.44
C THR A 426 -15.61 -20.22 10.63
N CYS A 427 -16.13 -19.53 9.60
CA CYS A 427 -15.31 -18.55 8.87
C CYS A 427 -14.90 -17.38 9.79
N LYS A 428 -15.73 -17.06 10.79
CA LYS A 428 -15.42 -16.16 11.90
C LYS A 428 -14.19 -16.61 12.69
N ASP A 429 -14.06 -17.89 13.04
CA ASP A 429 -12.90 -18.41 13.77
C ASP A 429 -11.62 -18.30 12.93
N VAL A 430 -11.72 -18.53 11.62
CA VAL A 430 -10.61 -18.32 10.70
C VAL A 430 -10.21 -16.85 10.61
N ASN A 431 -11.16 -15.91 10.58
CA ASN A 431 -10.83 -14.48 10.66
C ASN A 431 -10.18 -14.10 12.01
N ALA A 432 -10.58 -14.74 13.11
CA ALA A 432 -9.91 -14.57 14.40
C ALA A 432 -8.45 -15.03 14.33
N HIS A 433 -8.20 -16.16 13.66
CA HIS A 433 -6.84 -16.64 13.37
C HIS A 433 -6.06 -15.63 12.50
N SER A 434 -6.64 -15.09 11.42
CA SER A 434 -5.98 -14.05 10.62
C SER A 434 -5.55 -12.83 11.44
N ILE A 435 -6.39 -12.41 12.39
CA ILE A 435 -6.05 -11.32 13.31
C ILE A 435 -4.91 -11.73 14.23
N GLN A 436 -4.97 -12.94 14.80
CA GLN A 436 -3.93 -13.45 15.69
C GLN A 436 -2.57 -13.55 14.99
N VAL A 437 -2.53 -14.09 13.76
CA VAL A 437 -1.32 -14.12 12.92
C VAL A 437 -0.74 -12.72 12.77
N ALA A 438 -1.55 -11.72 12.41
CA ALA A 438 -1.08 -10.34 12.28
C ALA A 438 -0.56 -9.76 13.60
N LEU A 439 -1.20 -10.05 14.74
CA LEU A 439 -0.74 -9.62 16.05
C LEU A 439 0.59 -10.26 16.44
N ASP A 440 0.78 -11.54 16.12
CA ASP A 440 2.00 -12.29 16.40
C ASP A 440 3.17 -11.80 15.53
N LEU A 441 2.93 -11.55 14.25
CA LEU A 441 3.90 -10.96 13.32
C LEU A 441 4.34 -9.55 13.77
N LEU A 442 3.43 -8.80 14.39
CA LEU A 442 3.72 -7.47 14.92
C LEU A 442 4.20 -7.47 16.38
N ASN A 443 4.42 -8.64 16.99
CA ASN A 443 4.79 -8.71 18.41
C ASN A 443 6.08 -7.93 18.70
N GLY A 444 6.04 -7.07 19.72
CA GLY A 444 7.16 -6.18 20.07
C GLY A 444 7.33 -4.96 19.15
N SER A 445 6.56 -4.83 18.07
CA SER A 445 6.61 -3.67 17.19
C SER A 445 5.96 -2.42 17.81
N ARG A 446 6.43 -1.25 17.40
CA ARG A 446 5.80 0.04 17.78
C ARG A 446 4.39 0.19 17.23
N SER A 447 4.08 -0.38 16.07
CA SER A 447 2.73 -0.38 15.49
C SER A 447 1.73 -1.09 16.39
N LEU A 448 2.08 -2.26 16.92
CA LEU A 448 1.22 -2.99 17.85
C LEU A 448 1.05 -2.25 19.19
N VAL A 449 2.10 -1.61 19.70
CA VAL A 449 2.02 -0.78 20.92
C VAL A 449 1.04 0.38 20.72
N ARG A 450 1.14 1.10 19.58
CA ARG A 450 0.20 2.17 19.21
C ARG A 450 -1.23 1.67 19.11
N TYR A 451 -1.47 0.62 18.33
CA TYR A 451 -2.80 0.03 18.15
C TYR A 451 -3.40 -0.46 19.46
N SER A 452 -2.60 -1.11 20.32
CA SER A 452 -3.06 -1.59 21.63
C SER A 452 -3.58 -0.42 22.48
N LYS A 453 -2.86 0.70 22.47
CA LYS A 453 -3.15 1.87 23.30
C LYS A 453 -4.26 2.76 22.75
N TYR A 454 -4.32 2.96 21.43
CA TYR A 454 -5.21 3.96 20.82
C TYR A 454 -6.10 3.42 19.70
N GLY A 455 -5.70 2.32 19.05
CA GLY A 455 -6.37 1.86 17.84
C GLY A 455 -7.78 1.31 18.08
N LYS A 456 -8.71 1.67 17.19
CA LYS A 456 -10.03 1.03 17.04
C LYS A 456 -9.83 -0.46 16.77
N LYS A 457 -10.48 -1.32 17.57
CA LYS A 457 -10.26 -2.78 17.49
C LYS A 457 -10.94 -3.38 16.26
N ILE A 458 -10.71 -4.66 16.00
CA ILE A 458 -11.47 -5.41 14.99
C ILE A 458 -12.54 -6.22 15.72
N CYS A 459 -13.78 -6.12 15.26
CA CYS A 459 -14.92 -6.85 15.81
C CYS A 459 -15.43 -7.85 14.78
N LEU A 460 -15.45 -9.12 15.18
CA LEU A 460 -15.91 -10.22 14.32
C LEU A 460 -17.40 -10.44 14.51
N GLY A 461 -18.17 -10.19 13.45
CA GLY A 461 -19.58 -10.54 13.40
C GLY A 461 -19.79 -12.00 13.00
N ASP A 462 -21.02 -12.48 13.14
CA ASP A 462 -21.38 -13.83 12.72
C ASP A 462 -21.39 -13.96 11.19
N ASP A 463 -20.97 -15.12 10.70
CA ASP A 463 -21.02 -15.47 9.29
C ASP A 463 -22.44 -15.33 8.73
N PHE A 464 -22.54 -15.00 7.44
CA PHE A 464 -23.82 -14.95 6.74
C PHE A 464 -23.80 -15.86 5.50
N ASP A 465 -24.96 -16.44 5.20
CA ASP A 465 -25.08 -17.34 4.05
C ASP A 465 -25.12 -16.54 2.75
N ALA A 466 -24.48 -17.07 1.71
CA ALA A 466 -24.64 -16.55 0.36
C ALA A 466 -26.12 -16.58 -0.06
N ILE A 467 -26.57 -15.57 -0.81
CA ILE A 467 -27.96 -15.41 -1.28
C ILE A 467 -28.45 -16.67 -2.01
N LEU A 468 -27.55 -17.31 -2.75
CA LEU A 468 -27.76 -18.63 -3.32
C LEU A 468 -26.60 -19.53 -2.88
N SER A 469 -26.91 -20.73 -2.39
CA SER A 469 -25.93 -21.78 -2.05
C SER A 469 -25.30 -22.41 -3.30
N ALA A 470 -24.82 -21.58 -4.22
CA ALA A 470 -24.19 -21.97 -5.47
C ALA A 470 -22.90 -21.16 -5.65
N GLY A 471 -21.82 -21.84 -6.07
CA GLY A 471 -20.49 -21.22 -6.27
C GLY A 471 -20.52 -19.88 -7.03
N PRO A 472 -21.18 -19.77 -8.21
CA PRO A 472 -21.21 -18.52 -8.98
C PRO A 472 -21.86 -17.33 -8.27
N ALA A 473 -22.79 -17.58 -7.33
CA ALA A 473 -23.41 -16.51 -6.55
C ALA A 473 -22.47 -16.06 -5.43
N TRP A 474 -21.85 -16.99 -4.71
CA TRP A 474 -20.89 -16.70 -3.66
C TRP A 474 -19.65 -15.92 -4.16
N ILE A 475 -19.19 -16.19 -5.38
CA ILE A 475 -18.08 -15.44 -5.99
C ILE A 475 -18.40 -13.95 -6.15
N LYS A 476 -19.67 -13.58 -6.35
CA LYS A 476 -20.13 -12.20 -6.53
C LYS A 476 -20.38 -11.47 -5.22
N GLU A 477 -20.43 -12.20 -4.12
CA GLU A 477 -20.51 -11.64 -2.78
C GLU A 477 -19.09 -11.40 -2.25
N SER A 478 -18.98 -10.58 -1.21
CA SER A 478 -17.70 -10.19 -0.65
C SER A 478 -17.73 -10.25 0.87
N LEU A 479 -16.55 -10.35 1.47
CA LEU A 479 -16.32 -10.09 2.88
C LEU A 479 -16.92 -8.73 3.25
N GLU A 480 -17.79 -8.69 4.25
CA GLU A 480 -18.35 -7.45 4.73
C GLU A 480 -17.36 -6.80 5.70
N ILE A 481 -16.69 -5.73 5.25
CA ILE A 481 -15.85 -4.87 6.09
C ILE A 481 -16.53 -3.51 6.23
N LYS A 482 -16.83 -3.11 7.47
CA LYS A 482 -17.44 -1.81 7.78
C LYS A 482 -16.71 -1.17 8.95
N GLU A 483 -16.23 0.06 8.77
CA GLU A 483 -15.76 0.86 9.89
C GLU A 483 -16.95 1.36 10.71
N LEU A 484 -16.96 1.01 12.00
CA LEU A 484 -17.90 1.51 13.00
C LEU A 484 -17.13 2.43 13.97
N ASP A 485 -17.87 3.19 14.79
CA ASP A 485 -17.29 4.15 15.73
C ASP A 485 -16.23 3.52 16.66
N GLU A 486 -16.44 2.28 17.11
CA GLU A 486 -15.60 1.59 18.10
C GLU A 486 -14.68 0.51 17.49
N CYS A 487 -14.97 0.02 16.29
CA CYS A 487 -14.23 -1.09 15.68
C CYS A 487 -14.41 -1.20 14.17
N LEU A 488 -13.48 -1.92 13.53
CA LEU A 488 -13.67 -2.46 12.18
C LEU A 488 -14.51 -3.74 12.27
N SER A 489 -15.76 -3.69 11.82
CA SER A 489 -16.64 -4.85 11.76
C SER A 489 -16.31 -5.71 10.54
N VAL A 490 -16.08 -6.99 10.78
CA VAL A 490 -15.76 -7.98 9.73
C VAL A 490 -16.74 -9.15 9.82
N LYS A 491 -17.40 -9.49 8.71
CA LYS A 491 -18.31 -10.64 8.60
C LYS A 491 -18.05 -11.41 7.31
N SER A 492 -17.97 -12.73 7.39
CA SER A 492 -17.73 -13.58 6.23
C SER A 492 -19.02 -14.06 5.60
N VAL A 493 -19.08 -14.00 4.26
CA VAL A 493 -20.04 -14.80 3.50
C VAL A 493 -19.54 -16.24 3.43
N LYS A 494 -20.45 -17.19 3.65
CA LYS A 494 -20.15 -18.63 3.57
C LYS A 494 -21.08 -19.41 2.66
N ILE A 495 -20.56 -20.54 2.18
CA ILE A 495 -21.36 -21.68 1.73
C ILE A 495 -20.98 -22.86 2.61
N ASP A 496 -21.99 -23.48 3.22
CA ASP A 496 -21.82 -24.67 4.05
C ASP A 496 -22.91 -25.67 3.67
N THR A 497 -22.52 -26.85 3.19
CA THR A 497 -23.45 -27.85 2.66
C THR A 497 -23.35 -29.18 3.40
N GLU A 498 -24.49 -29.84 3.55
CA GLU A 498 -24.56 -31.19 4.07
C GLU A 498 -23.97 -32.22 3.08
N LEU A 499 -23.63 -33.41 3.60
CA LEU A 499 -23.02 -34.49 2.82
C LEU A 499 -23.95 -35.04 1.72
N ASP A 500 -25.26 -34.89 1.88
CA ASP A 500 -26.30 -35.32 0.94
C ASP A 500 -26.77 -34.19 -0.01
N SER A 501 -26.14 -33.01 0.06
CA SER A 501 -26.45 -31.90 -0.84
C SER A 501 -26.25 -32.31 -2.30
N ARG A 502 -27.25 -32.02 -3.14
CA ARG A 502 -27.17 -32.25 -4.60
C ARG A 502 -26.14 -31.36 -5.29
N LEU A 503 -25.82 -30.23 -4.68
CA LEU A 503 -24.87 -29.25 -5.18
C LEU A 503 -23.74 -29.12 -4.15
N PHE A 504 -22.54 -29.58 -4.54
CA PHE A 504 -21.33 -29.51 -3.73
C PHE A 504 -21.48 -30.21 -2.37
N PRO A 505 -21.60 -31.54 -2.31
CA PRO A 505 -21.84 -32.26 -1.05
C PRO A 505 -20.67 -32.14 -0.07
N GLY A 506 -20.93 -31.55 1.11
CA GLY A 506 -19.96 -31.49 2.20
C GLY A 506 -18.83 -30.47 2.01
N VAL A 507 -19.12 -29.30 1.44
CA VAL A 507 -18.14 -28.21 1.27
C VAL A 507 -18.32 -27.10 2.30
N HIS A 508 -17.26 -26.34 2.55
CA HIS A 508 -17.30 -25.12 3.36
C HIS A 508 -16.46 -24.03 2.68
N TYR A 509 -17.09 -23.00 2.13
CA TYR A 509 -16.41 -21.89 1.44
C TYR A 509 -16.47 -20.63 2.31
N CYS A 510 -15.37 -19.90 2.39
CA CYS A 510 -15.25 -18.69 3.20
C CYS A 510 -14.60 -17.55 2.40
N LYS A 511 -15.11 -16.32 2.53
CA LYS A 511 -14.35 -15.10 2.22
C LYS A 511 -13.72 -14.61 3.50
N LEU A 512 -12.40 -14.48 3.53
CA LEU A 512 -11.62 -14.29 4.75
C LEU A 512 -10.88 -12.96 4.74
N LEU A 513 -10.65 -12.43 5.94
CA LEU A 513 -9.83 -11.25 6.18
C LEU A 513 -8.35 -11.62 6.01
N SER A 514 -7.64 -10.87 5.17
CA SER A 514 -6.19 -11.00 5.03
C SER A 514 -5.44 -10.57 6.30
N PRO A 515 -4.43 -11.33 6.77
CA PRO A 515 -3.50 -10.87 7.79
C PRO A 515 -2.78 -9.56 7.41
N ALA A 516 -2.40 -9.36 6.14
CA ALA A 516 -1.78 -8.12 5.70
C ALA A 516 -2.75 -6.94 5.82
N ARG A 517 -4.05 -7.14 5.52
CA ARG A 517 -5.09 -6.13 5.72
C ARG A 517 -5.24 -5.76 7.20
N VAL A 518 -5.11 -6.73 8.11
CA VAL A 518 -5.10 -6.47 9.56
C VAL A 518 -3.88 -5.63 9.95
N ILE A 519 -2.69 -5.94 9.44
CA ILE A 519 -1.48 -5.13 9.70
C ILE A 519 -1.64 -3.70 9.15
N ASP A 520 -2.15 -3.51 7.93
CA ASP A 520 -2.41 -2.17 7.36
C ASP A 520 -3.35 -1.37 8.26
N TRP A 521 -4.44 -2.00 8.74
CA TRP A 521 -5.38 -1.40 9.70
C TRP A 521 -4.69 -1.00 11.01
N ILE A 522 -3.89 -1.89 11.60
CA ILE A 522 -3.14 -1.66 12.85
C ILE A 522 -2.14 -0.50 12.69
N MET A 523 -1.44 -0.45 11.55
CA MET A 523 -0.46 0.59 11.27
C MET A 523 -1.10 1.95 11.04
N THR A 524 -2.30 1.97 10.43
CA THR A 524 -2.89 3.20 9.91
C THR A 524 -4.33 3.48 10.35
N ASP A 525 -5.32 2.98 9.61
CA ASP A 525 -6.72 3.41 9.71
C ASP A 525 -7.32 3.25 11.13
N SER A 526 -6.86 2.27 11.91
CA SER A 526 -7.29 2.11 13.32
C SER A 526 -6.97 3.31 14.21
N LEU A 527 -5.98 4.13 13.83
CA LEU A 527 -5.51 5.28 14.58
C LEU A 527 -6.22 6.58 14.17
N LYS A 528 -7.01 6.56 13.09
CA LYS A 528 -7.80 7.71 12.67
C LYS A 528 -8.83 8.04 13.74
N GLU A 529 -9.01 9.33 14.04
CA GLU A 529 -9.91 9.89 15.06
C GLU A 529 -9.59 9.55 16.52
N ALA A 530 -8.91 8.44 16.81
CA ALA A 530 -8.51 8.06 18.17
C ALA A 530 -7.59 9.10 18.84
N VAL A 531 -6.79 9.81 18.04
CA VAL A 531 -5.85 10.81 18.54
C VAL A 531 -6.54 12.15 18.85
N LEU A 532 -7.70 12.45 18.25
CA LEU A 532 -8.50 13.66 18.57
C LEU A 532 -9.18 13.59 19.95
N ARG A 533 -9.28 12.40 20.56
CA ARG A 533 -9.83 12.22 21.93
C ARG A 533 -8.77 12.42 23.03
N ARG A 534 -7.58 12.96 22.70
CA ARG A 534 -6.47 13.22 23.65
C ARG A 534 -6.57 14.55 24.41
N GLU A 535 -7.57 15.36 24.11
CA GLU A 535 -7.92 16.61 24.81
C GLU A 535 -9.27 16.44 25.53
#